data_AF-G5GDP7-F1
#
_entry.id   AF-G5GDP7-F1
#
_cell.length_a   1.000
_cell.length_b   1.000
_cell.length_c   1.000
_cell.angle_alpha   90.00
_cell.angle_beta   90.00
_cell.angle_gamma   90.00
#
_symmetry.space_group_name_H-M   'P 1'
#
loop_
_entity.id
_entity.type
_entity.pdbx_description
1 polymer ?
#
loop_
_entity_poly.entity_id
_entity_poly.type
_entity_poly.pdbx_seq_one_letter_code
_entity_poly.pdbx_strand_id
1 'polypeptide(L)'
;MESFSKQERSLFLEEHKGEQANGFRPRRWRGHGWSFQLRIPRTRSNAFPPIILGILSSQESERTQLFYELYSRGLSCEDIAEVGRRI
;
A
#
# COMPACT_ATOMS: atom_id res chain seq x y z
N MET A 1 4.88 -10.42 8.05
CA MET A 1 3.73 -9.69 7.48
C MET A 1 2.40 -10.42 7.62
N GLU A 2 2.32 -11.74 7.42
CA GLU A 2 1.02 -12.45 7.55
C GLU A 2 0.38 -12.32 8.94
N SER A 3 1.17 -12.21 10.01
CA SER A 3 0.67 -12.02 11.38
C SER A 3 -0.11 -10.71 11.54
N PHE A 4 0.41 -9.61 10.99
CA PHE A 4 -0.21 -8.28 11.08
C PHE A 4 -1.57 -8.26 10.36
N SER A 5 -1.63 -8.74 9.12
CA SER A 5 -2.90 -8.77 8.37
C SER A 5 -3.94 -9.74 8.95
N LYS A 6 -3.51 -10.79 9.68
CA LYS A 6 -4.42 -11.68 10.44
C LYS A 6 -4.99 -10.98 11.67
N GLN A 7 -4.17 -10.18 12.36
CA GLN A 7 -4.60 -9.40 13.52
C GLN A 7 -5.54 -8.25 13.12
N GLU A 8 -5.25 -7.52 12.04
CA GLU A 8 -6.18 -6.51 11.51
C GLU A 8 -7.53 -7.14 11.13
N ARG A 9 -7.50 -8.35 10.54
CA ARG A 9 -8.71 -9.11 10.23
C ARG A 9 -9.51 -9.48 11.47
N SER A 10 -8.88 -9.95 12.53
CA SER A 10 -9.61 -10.35 13.74
C SER A 10 -10.32 -9.15 14.37
N LEU A 11 -9.63 -8.00 14.44
CA LEU A 11 -10.23 -6.75 14.91
C LEU A 11 -11.42 -6.32 14.04
N PHE A 12 -11.27 -6.38 12.72
CA PHE A 12 -12.36 -6.03 11.79
C PHE A 12 -13.58 -6.96 11.94
N LEU A 13 -13.37 -8.26 12.16
CA LEU A 13 -14.47 -9.22 12.36
C LEU A 13 -15.16 -9.06 13.71
N GLU A 14 -14.44 -8.64 14.76
CA GLU A 14 -15.02 -8.32 16.06
C GLU A 14 -15.94 -7.09 15.98
N GLU A 15 -15.53 -6.07 15.24
CA GLU A 15 -16.29 -4.84 15.04
C GLU A 15 -17.50 -5.04 14.10
N HIS A 16 -17.34 -5.86 13.05
CA HIS A 16 -18.39 -6.15 12.07
C HIS A 16 -18.99 -7.55 12.26
N LYS A 17 -19.80 -7.72 13.30
CA LYS A 17 -20.52 -8.98 13.57
C LYS A 17 -21.41 -9.36 12.38
N GLY A 18 -21.05 -10.46 11.70
CA GLY A 18 -21.76 -10.98 10.52
C GLY A 18 -20.95 -10.93 9.22
N GLU A 19 -19.80 -10.26 9.22
CA GLU A 19 -18.85 -10.33 8.11
C GLU A 19 -18.13 -11.69 8.08
N GLN A 20 -17.88 -12.18 6.86
CA GLN A 20 -17.16 -13.43 6.65
C GLN A 20 -15.91 -13.13 5.85
N ALA A 21 -14.76 -13.55 6.37
CA ALA A 21 -13.47 -13.29 5.75
C ALA A 21 -12.76 -14.57 5.27
N ASN A 22 -13.46 -15.43 4.51
CA ASN A 22 -12.99 -16.78 4.19
C ASN A 22 -11.95 -16.87 3.07
N GLY A 23 -11.52 -15.74 2.49
CA GLY A 23 -10.57 -15.71 1.39
C GLY A 23 -9.41 -14.74 1.61
N PHE A 24 -8.36 -14.87 0.79
CA PHE A 24 -7.30 -13.89 0.67
C PHE A 24 -7.14 -13.47 -0.80
N ARG A 25 -6.95 -12.18 -1.04
CA ARG A 25 -6.56 -11.65 -2.35
C ARG A 25 -5.05 -11.34 -2.34
N PRO A 26 -4.26 -11.87 -3.27
CA PRO A 26 -2.88 -11.46 -3.41
C PRO A 26 -2.83 -10.04 -3.98
N ARG A 27 -1.99 -9.18 -3.39
CA ARG A 27 -1.61 -7.88 -3.95
C ARG A 27 -0.10 -7.81 -4.01
N ARG A 28 0.42 -7.60 -5.22
CA ARG A 28 1.85 -7.41 -5.45
C ARG A 28 2.15 -5.93 -5.38
N TRP A 29 3.11 -5.58 -4.55
CA TRP A 29 3.71 -4.25 -4.52
C TRP A 29 5.11 -4.32 -5.12
N ARG A 30 5.49 -3.29 -5.87
CA ARG A 30 6.82 -3.15 -6.48
C ARG A 30 7.35 -1.76 -6.14
N GLY A 31 8.53 -1.68 -5.55
CA GLY A 31 9.18 -0.42 -5.21
C GLY A 31 10.66 -0.63 -4.87
N HIS A 32 11.52 0.33 -5.24
CA HIS A 32 12.97 0.38 -4.93
C HIS A 32 13.70 -0.96 -5.12
N GLY A 33 13.55 -1.58 -6.30
CA GLY A 33 14.22 -2.85 -6.63
C GLY A 33 13.70 -4.08 -5.89
N TRP A 34 12.74 -3.92 -4.97
CA TRP A 34 12.11 -5.01 -4.26
C TRP A 34 10.65 -5.18 -4.66
N SER A 35 10.19 -6.42 -4.62
CA SER A 35 8.79 -6.75 -4.81
C SER A 35 8.35 -7.65 -3.69
N PHE A 36 7.24 -7.32 -3.05
CA PHE A 36 6.63 -8.17 -2.05
C PHE A 36 5.16 -8.38 -2.37
N GLN A 37 4.63 -9.51 -1.90
CA GLN A 37 3.24 -9.88 -2.11
C GLN A 37 2.53 -9.89 -0.76
N LEU A 38 1.53 -9.03 -0.63
CA LEU A 38 0.61 -9.00 0.50
C LEU A 38 -0.55 -9.95 0.24
N ARG A 39 -0.96 -10.69 1.27
CA ARG A 39 -2.19 -11.49 1.26
C ARG A 39 -3.24 -10.74 2.06
N ILE A 40 -4.12 -10.03 1.36
CA ILE A 40 -5.13 -9.22 2.02
C ILE A 40 -6.39 -10.06 2.25
N PRO A 41 -6.92 -10.13 3.48
CA PRO A 41 -8.22 -10.73 3.76
C PRO A 41 -9.32 -10.23 2.82
N ARG A 42 -10.06 -11.15 2.20
CA ARG A 42 -11.30 -10.82 1.49
C ARG A 42 -12.46 -10.84 2.48
N THR A 43 -13.19 -9.76 2.56
CA THR A 43 -14.48 -9.65 3.26
C THR A 43 -15.63 -9.74 2.27
N ARG A 44 -16.82 -10.10 2.73
CA ARG A 44 -18.01 -10.29 1.87
C ARG A 44 -18.46 -8.98 1.24
N SER A 45 -18.40 -7.89 1.99
CA SER A 45 -18.63 -6.52 1.52
C SER A 45 -17.43 -5.90 0.79
N ASN A 46 -16.27 -6.58 0.78
CA ASN A 46 -15.00 -6.02 0.34
C ASN A 46 -14.58 -4.72 1.09
N ALA A 47 -15.19 -4.45 2.25
CA ALA A 47 -15.00 -3.24 3.05
C ALA A 47 -13.84 -3.34 4.05
N PHE A 48 -12.86 -4.22 3.81
CA PHE A 48 -11.66 -4.31 4.65
C PHE A 48 -10.52 -3.46 4.07
N PRO A 49 -10.26 -2.26 4.64
CA PRO A 49 -9.08 -1.45 4.33
C PRO A 49 -7.91 -1.88 5.22
N PRO A 50 -6.95 -2.70 4.73
CA PRO A 50 -5.74 -2.96 5.50
C PRO A 50 -4.94 -1.66 5.67
N ILE A 51 -4.54 -1.35 6.91
CA ILE A 51 -3.79 -0.13 7.26
C ILE A 51 -2.47 -0.09 6.49
N ILE A 52 -1.83 -1.25 6.30
CA ILE A 52 -0.60 -1.35 5.51
C ILE A 52 -0.78 -0.84 4.07
N LEU A 53 -1.95 -1.02 3.44
CA LEU A 53 -2.19 -0.41 2.12
C LEU A 53 -2.32 1.11 2.22
N GLY A 54 -2.96 1.61 3.29
CA GLY A 54 -3.05 3.06 3.54
C GLY A 54 -1.67 3.70 3.64
N ILE A 55 -0.78 3.12 4.45
CA ILE A 55 0.60 3.58 4.61
C ILE A 55 1.34 3.56 3.27
N LEU A 56 1.27 2.46 2.53
CA LEU A 56 1.93 2.33 1.22
C LEU A 56 1.40 3.37 0.21
N SER A 57 0.09 3.61 0.21
CA SER A 57 -0.52 4.62 -0.67
C SER A 57 -0.15 6.05 -0.28
N SER A 58 -0.01 6.34 1.02
CA SER A 58 0.46 7.65 1.50
C SER A 58 1.89 7.91 1.07
N GLN A 59 2.79 6.93 1.27
CA GLN A 59 4.19 7.03 0.84
C GLN A 59 4.32 7.23 -0.67
N GLU A 60 3.52 6.53 -1.48
CA GLU A 60 3.53 6.72 -2.92
C GLU A 60 3.00 8.11 -3.34
N SER A 61 1.99 8.62 -2.63
CA SER A 61 1.42 9.95 -2.87
C SER A 61 2.41 11.06 -2.51
N GLU A 62 3.06 10.97 -1.35
CA GLU A 62 4.11 11.90 -0.93
C GLU A 62 5.27 11.93 -1.93
N ARG A 63 5.72 10.76 -2.39
CA ARG A 63 6.77 10.67 -3.42
C ARG A 63 6.33 11.29 -4.74
N THR A 64 5.08 11.08 -5.14
CA THR A 64 4.53 11.68 -6.36
C THR A 64 4.49 13.20 -6.25
N GLN A 65 4.11 13.73 -5.08
CA GLN A 65 4.12 15.16 -4.81
C GLN A 65 5.53 15.74 -4.85
N LEU A 66 6.52 15.05 -4.26
CA LEU A 66 7.93 15.45 -4.34
C LEU A 66 8.44 15.49 -5.79
N PHE A 67 8.10 14.49 -6.61
CA PHE A 67 8.48 14.49 -8.03
C PHE A 67 7.81 15.63 -8.81
N TYR A 68 6.54 15.91 -8.52
CA TYR A 68 5.84 17.06 -9.10
C TYR A 68 6.51 18.38 -8.71
N GLU A 69 6.88 18.52 -7.44
CA GLU A 69 7.59 19.69 -6.94
C GLU A 69 8.96 19.87 -7.59
N LEU A 70 9.74 18.80 -7.77
CA LEU A 70 11.02 18.85 -8.46
C LEU A 70 10.85 19.23 -9.93
N TYR A 71 9.83 18.67 -10.59
CA TYR A 71 9.49 19.03 -11.97
C TYR A 71 9.09 20.50 -12.09
N SER A 72 8.25 20.99 -11.18
CA SER A 72 7.82 22.41 -11.15
C SER A 72 8.98 23.39 -10.93
N ARG A 73 10.07 22.93 -10.28
CA ARG A 73 11.30 23.70 -10.07
C ARG A 73 12.28 23.63 -11.25
N GLY A 74 11.90 22.97 -12.34
CA GLY A 74 12.66 22.95 -13.59
C GLY A 74 13.67 21.81 -13.72
N LEU A 75 13.65 20.81 -12.83
CA LEU A 75 14.47 19.61 -13.02
C LEU A 75 13.94 18.77 -14.19
N SER A 76 14.86 18.17 -14.94
CA SER A 76 14.50 17.27 -16.03
C SER A 76 13.93 15.96 -15.48
N CYS A 77 13.15 15.25 -16.30
CA CYS A 77 12.65 13.92 -15.93
C CYS A 77 13.79 12.92 -15.66
N GLU A 78 14.96 13.10 -16.28
CA GLU A 78 16.13 12.24 -16.06
C GLU A 78 16.75 12.48 -14.67
N ASP A 79 16.91 13.75 -14.28
CA ASP A 79 17.41 14.12 -12.95
C ASP A 79 16.45 13.66 -11.86
N ILE A 80 15.15 13.86 -12.06
CA ILE A 80 14.11 13.41 -11.12
C ILE A 80 14.12 11.88 -11.01
N ALA A 81 14.31 11.16 -12.11
CA ALA A 81 14.45 9.71 -12.09
C ALA A 81 15.73 9.25 -11.38
N GLU A 82 16.84 9.99 -11.49
CA GLU A 82 18.05 9.71 -10.72
C GLU A 82 17.83 9.92 -9.22
N VAL A 83 17.22 11.04 -8.84
CA VAL A 83 16.84 11.31 -7.44
C VAL A 83 15.90 10.22 -6.93
N GLY A 84 14.86 9.89 -7.69
CA GLY A 84 13.88 8.86 -7.36
C GLY A 84 14.41 7.43 -7.23
N ARG A 85 15.64 7.15 -7.71
CA ARG A 85 16.33 5.88 -7.48
C ARG A 85 17.12 5.85 -6.16
N ARG A 86 17.46 7.03 -5.60
CA ARG A 86 18.28 7.18 -4.37
C ARG A 86 17.43 7.24 -3.10
N ILE A 87 16.30 7.94 -3.15
CA ILE A 87 15.20 7.83 -2.17
C ILE A 87 14.39 6.58 -2.45
#